data_AF-A0A1R0H6A5-F1
#
_entry.id   AF-A0A1R0H6A5-F1
#
_cell.length_a   1.000
_cell.length_b   1.000
_cell.length_c   1.000
_cell.angle_alpha   90.00
_cell.angle_beta   90.00
_cell.angle_gamma   90.00
#
_symmetry.space_group_name_H-M   'P 1'
#
loop_
_entity.id
_entity.type
_entity.pdbx_description
1 polymer ?
#
loop_
_entity_poly.entity_id
_entity_poly.type
_entity_poly.pdbx_seq_one_letter_code
_entity_poly.pdbx_strand_id
1 'polypeptide(L)'
;MLPVAEDAENMPEIEMQWAVLAMNHAEAYWGLLQQRPGRDIRLTKVDDEIYKEFREIFPDLNVEFLQEDSDFKSPEMKAKWREFINRYEKKVKDFAFGSLLRINTHEGYEEKNSMFEIARNREGFNNEFSSKN
;
A
#
# COMPACT_ATOMS: atom_id res chain seq x y z
N MET A 1 -5.49 -6.63 -22.10
CA MET A 1 -6.54 -5.77 -21.49
C MET A 1 -6.82 -6.40 -20.15
N LEU A 2 -6.45 -5.74 -19.05
CA LEU A 2 -6.78 -6.26 -17.72
C LEU A 2 -8.30 -6.07 -17.52
N PRO A 3 -9.03 -7.09 -17.03
CA PRO A 3 -10.47 -6.99 -16.85
C PRO A 3 -10.82 -5.91 -15.81
N VAL A 4 -11.89 -5.17 -16.08
CA VAL A 4 -12.49 -4.18 -15.18
C VAL A 4 -13.14 -4.90 -13.99
N ALA A 5 -13.00 -4.32 -12.79
CA ALA A 5 -13.30 -4.91 -11.50
C ALA A 5 -14.76 -5.36 -11.27
N GLU A 6 -15.67 -5.12 -12.22
CA GLU A 6 -17.10 -5.51 -12.10
C GLU A 6 -17.41 -6.89 -12.73
N ASP A 7 -16.50 -7.47 -13.53
CA ASP A 7 -16.68 -8.80 -14.15
C ASP A 7 -15.79 -9.91 -13.54
N ALA A 8 -14.97 -9.58 -12.55
CA ALA A 8 -14.14 -10.56 -11.84
C ALA A 8 -14.92 -11.16 -10.68
N GLU A 9 -15.96 -11.95 -10.98
CA GLU A 9 -16.58 -12.83 -9.99
C GLU A 9 -15.49 -13.73 -9.38
N ASN A 10 -15.29 -13.60 -8.07
CA ASN A 10 -14.50 -14.44 -7.15
C ASN A 10 -14.12 -15.83 -7.68
N MET A 11 -13.10 -15.91 -8.53
CA MET A 11 -12.45 -17.16 -8.88
C MET A 11 -11.31 -17.37 -7.88
N PRO A 12 -11.32 -18.45 -7.07
CA PRO A 12 -10.25 -18.74 -6.09
C PRO A 12 -8.86 -18.75 -6.72
N GLU A 13 -8.77 -19.10 -8.00
CA GLU A 13 -7.55 -19.12 -8.79
C GLU A 13 -7.00 -17.71 -9.07
N ILE A 14 -7.88 -16.73 -9.29
CA ILE A 14 -7.49 -15.32 -9.44
C ILE A 14 -7.01 -14.80 -8.09
N GLU A 15 -7.75 -15.06 -7.01
CA GLU A 15 -7.33 -14.66 -5.65
C GLU A 15 -5.97 -15.27 -5.27
N MET A 16 -5.73 -16.54 -5.62
CA MET A 16 -4.45 -17.20 -5.37
C MET A 16 -3.31 -16.56 -6.17
N GLN A 17 -3.53 -16.25 -7.45
CA GLN A 17 -2.52 -15.56 -8.27
C GLN A 17 -2.22 -14.16 -7.73
N TRP A 18 -3.24 -13.44 -7.27
CA TRP A 18 -3.09 -12.14 -6.63
C TRP A 18 -2.31 -12.25 -5.33
N ALA A 19 -2.61 -13.24 -4.47
CA ALA A 19 -1.89 -13.47 -3.23
C ALA A 19 -0.39 -13.75 -3.48
N VAL A 20 -0.07 -14.64 -4.44
CA VAL A 20 1.33 -14.95 -4.81
C VAL A 20 2.06 -13.71 -5.30
N LEU A 21 1.43 -12.93 -6.18
CA LEU A 21 2.00 -11.69 -6.70
C LEU A 21 2.22 -10.64 -5.61
N ALA A 22 1.26 -10.49 -4.71
CA ALA A 22 1.32 -9.56 -3.60
C ALA A 22 2.41 -9.96 -2.58
N MET A 23 2.58 -11.25 -2.31
CA MET A 23 3.67 -11.79 -1.50
C MET A 23 5.04 -11.52 -2.12
N ASN A 24 5.21 -11.81 -3.42
CA ASN A 24 6.46 -11.54 -4.12
C ASN A 24 6.83 -10.05 -4.07
N HIS A 25 5.84 -9.16 -4.21
CA HIS A 25 6.06 -7.71 -4.08
C HIS A 25 6.47 -7.32 -2.66
N ALA A 26 5.82 -7.88 -1.63
CA ALA A 26 6.14 -7.65 -0.24
C ALA A 26 7.55 -8.11 0.12
N GLU A 27 7.95 -9.32 -0.30
CA GLU A 27 9.30 -9.85 -0.11
C GLU A 27 10.37 -8.98 -0.79
N ALA A 28 10.12 -8.58 -2.05
CA ALA A 28 11.04 -7.71 -2.78
C ALA A 28 11.21 -6.37 -2.07
N TYR A 29 10.10 -5.76 -1.62
CA TYR A 29 10.13 -4.49 -0.92
C TYR A 29 10.79 -4.60 0.47
N TRP A 30 10.54 -5.69 1.20
CA TRP A 30 11.24 -5.96 2.47
C TRP A 30 12.75 -6.08 2.28
N GLY A 31 13.20 -6.78 1.24
CA GLY A 31 14.61 -6.85 0.88
C GLY A 31 15.23 -5.47 0.61
N LEU A 32 14.47 -4.53 0.03
CA LEU A 32 14.92 -3.14 -0.16
C LEU A 32 15.04 -2.40 1.17
N LEU A 33 14.07 -2.54 2.07
CA LEU A 33 14.08 -1.92 3.40
C LEU A 33 15.27 -2.39 4.24
N GLN A 34 15.65 -3.66 4.15
CA GLN A 34 16.81 -4.19 4.86
C GLN A 34 18.14 -3.57 4.39
N GLN A 35 18.22 -3.14 3.14
CA GLN A 35 19.45 -2.64 2.52
C GLN A 35 19.65 -1.13 2.63
N ARG A 36 18.56 -0.35 2.72
CA ARG A 36 18.59 1.12 2.75
C ARG A 36 17.39 1.71 3.47
N PRO A 37 17.51 2.94 4.02
CA PRO A 37 16.40 3.63 4.68
C PRO A 37 15.17 3.75 3.76
N GLY A 38 13.98 3.55 4.33
CA GLY A 38 12.71 3.63 3.60
C GLY A 38 12.52 4.95 2.86
N ARG A 39 12.98 6.07 3.44
CA ARG A 39 12.92 7.41 2.82
C ARG A 39 13.64 7.52 1.47
N ASP A 40 14.64 6.68 1.23
CA ASP A 40 15.45 6.68 0.00
C ASP A 40 14.84 5.76 -1.08
N ILE A 41 13.77 5.03 -0.74
CA ILE A 41 13.05 4.15 -1.66
C ILE A 41 11.93 4.93 -2.33
N ARG A 42 11.94 4.95 -3.67
CA ARG A 42 10.87 5.50 -4.51
C ARG A 42 10.11 4.34 -5.14
N LEU A 43 8.82 4.25 -4.86
CA LEU A 43 7.94 3.19 -5.37
C LEU A 43 7.36 3.56 -6.73
N THR A 44 7.07 4.84 -6.94
CA THR A 44 6.59 5.38 -8.21
C THR A 44 7.30 6.69 -8.56
N LYS A 45 7.18 7.11 -9.83
CA LYS A 45 7.69 8.42 -10.28
C LYS A 45 6.94 9.60 -9.64
N VAL A 46 5.73 9.36 -9.15
CA VAL A 46 4.80 10.38 -8.63
C VAL A 46 4.60 10.27 -7.11
N ASP A 47 5.53 9.62 -6.38
CA ASP A 47 5.42 9.44 -4.92
C ASP A 47 5.18 10.75 -4.15
N ASP A 48 5.81 11.85 -4.57
CA ASP A 48 5.64 13.16 -3.93
C ASP A 48 4.19 13.67 -4.08
N GLU A 49 3.59 13.48 -5.25
CA GLU A 49 2.20 13.85 -5.55
C GLU A 49 1.22 12.96 -4.78
N ILE A 50 1.43 11.64 -4.82
CA ILE A 50 0.63 10.65 -4.08
C ILE A 50 0.65 10.95 -2.59
N TYR A 51 1.82 11.20 -2.00
CA TYR A 51 1.93 11.48 -0.57
C TYR A 51 1.23 12.78 -0.18
N LYS A 52 1.39 13.83 -1.00
CA LYS A 52 0.74 15.12 -0.75
C LYS A 52 -0.77 14.98 -0.76
N GLU A 53 -1.34 14.39 -1.81
CA GLU A 53 -2.80 14.19 -1.91
C GLU A 53 -3.31 13.24 -0.82
N PHE A 54 -2.55 12.20 -0.49
CA PHE A 54 -2.87 11.29 0.61
C PHE A 54 -3.05 12.08 1.92
N ARG A 55 -2.11 12.97 2.27
CA ARG A 55 -2.23 13.80 3.49
C ARG A 55 -3.28 14.91 3.39
N GLU A 56 -3.69 15.32 2.18
CA GLU A 56 -4.85 16.21 2.00
C GLU A 56 -6.19 15.49 2.28
N ILE A 57 -6.32 14.22 1.87
CA ILE A 57 -7.56 13.44 2.05
C ILE A 57 -7.63 12.77 3.43
N PHE A 58 -6.47 12.34 3.95
CA PHE A 58 -6.30 11.62 5.20
C PHE A 58 -5.31 12.34 6.13
N PRO A 59 -5.61 13.60 6.54
CA PRO A 59 -4.68 14.41 7.34
C PRO A 59 -4.33 13.75 8.67
N ASP A 60 -5.33 13.19 9.35
CA ASP A 60 -5.20 12.63 10.70
C ASP A 60 -5.02 11.10 10.72
N LEU A 61 -4.89 10.46 9.55
CA LEU A 61 -4.72 9.01 9.51
C LEU A 61 -3.37 8.63 10.10
N ASN A 62 -3.41 7.71 11.06
CA ASN A 62 -2.21 7.18 11.68
C ASN A 62 -1.62 6.07 10.80
N VAL A 63 -0.55 6.39 10.07
CA VAL A 63 0.11 5.44 9.17
C VAL A 63 1.04 4.46 9.90
N GLU A 64 1.37 4.73 11.17
CA GLU A 64 2.13 3.84 12.06
C GLU A 64 1.24 2.69 12.56
N PHE A 65 0.04 3.05 13.03
CA PHE A 65 -0.97 2.12 13.55
C PHE A 65 -2.31 2.36 12.89
N LEU A 66 -2.70 1.43 12.02
CA LEU A 66 -3.96 1.47 11.29
C LEU A 66 -5.03 0.59 11.95
N GLN A 67 -6.29 0.99 11.88
CA GLN A 67 -7.41 0.20 12.37
C GLN A 67 -8.29 -0.28 11.22
N GLU A 68 -8.36 -1.59 11.00
CA GLU A 68 -9.03 -2.18 9.83
C GLU A 68 -10.50 -1.71 9.67
N ASP A 69 -11.25 -1.69 10.77
CA ASP A 69 -12.68 -1.39 10.73
C ASP A 69 -12.97 0.09 10.44
N SER A 70 -12.29 1.01 11.14
CA SER A 70 -12.49 2.46 11.00
C SER A 70 -11.77 3.04 9.79
N ASP A 71 -10.52 2.62 9.54
CA ASP A 71 -9.62 3.22 8.54
C ASP A 71 -9.74 2.57 7.15
N PHE A 72 -10.47 1.46 7.01
CA PHE A 72 -10.67 0.83 5.69
C PHE A 72 -12.09 0.33 5.44
N LYS A 73 -12.78 -0.24 6.44
CA LYS A 73 -14.07 -0.92 6.20
C LYS A 73 -15.29 -0.01 6.33
N SER A 74 -15.18 1.14 6.99
CA SER A 74 -16.28 2.08 7.11
C SER A 74 -16.74 2.61 5.73
N PRO A 75 -18.05 2.80 5.50
CA PRO A 75 -18.57 3.24 4.19
C PRO A 75 -17.94 4.54 3.69
N GLU A 76 -17.74 5.51 4.58
CA GLU A 76 -17.14 6.81 4.29
C GLU A 76 -15.69 6.65 3.86
N MET A 77 -14.95 5.78 4.55
CA MET A 77 -13.54 5.55 4.28
C MET A 77 -13.33 4.76 2.99
N LYS A 78 -14.19 3.76 2.70
CA LYS A 78 -14.22 3.08 1.40
C LYS A 78 -14.43 4.07 0.25
N ALA A 79 -15.34 5.03 0.41
CA ALA A 79 -15.59 6.04 -0.61
C ALA A 79 -14.36 6.94 -0.83
N LYS A 80 -13.74 7.44 0.25
CA LYS A 80 -12.50 8.24 0.18
C LYS A 80 -11.35 7.48 -0.49
N TRP A 81 -11.14 6.22 -0.10
CA TRP A 81 -10.10 5.38 -0.70
C TRP A 81 -10.33 5.15 -2.18
N ARG A 82 -11.57 4.85 -2.58
CA ARG A 82 -11.92 4.64 -3.98
C ARG A 82 -11.71 5.91 -4.81
N GLU A 83 -12.11 7.08 -4.29
CA GLU A 83 -11.86 8.36 -4.97
C GLU A 83 -10.35 8.61 -5.14
N PHE A 84 -9.58 8.43 -4.07
CA PHE A 84 -8.14 8.65 -4.08
C PHE A 84 -7.41 7.74 -5.07
N ILE A 85 -7.67 6.42 -5.04
CA ILE A 85 -7.03 5.44 -5.93
C ILE A 85 -7.34 5.73 -7.40
N ASN A 86 -8.60 6.07 -7.71
CA ASN A 86 -9.03 6.34 -9.08
C ASN A 86 -8.36 7.58 -9.71
N ARG A 87 -7.84 8.53 -8.92
CA ARG A 87 -7.07 9.67 -9.44
C ARG A 87 -5.77 9.24 -10.15
N TYR A 88 -5.26 8.06 -9.80
CA TYR A 88 -4.00 7.54 -10.32
C TYR A 88 -4.19 6.47 -11.40
N GLU A 89 -5.43 6.13 -11.79
CA GLU A 89 -5.74 5.13 -12.82
C GLU A 89 -4.92 5.31 -14.11
N LYS A 90 -4.72 6.56 -14.54
CA LYS A 90 -4.00 6.91 -15.78
C LYS A 90 -2.53 7.26 -15.56
N LYS A 91 -2.08 7.38 -14.31
CA LYS A 91 -0.74 7.87 -13.92
C LYS A 91 0.15 6.76 -13.35
N VAL A 92 -0.45 5.80 -12.65
CA VAL A 92 0.23 4.67 -12.02
C VAL A 92 -0.15 3.41 -12.79
N LYS A 93 0.86 2.73 -13.32
CA LYS A 93 0.65 1.42 -13.94
C LYS A 93 0.22 0.44 -12.85
N ASP A 94 -0.78 -0.40 -13.14
CA ASP A 94 -1.26 -1.42 -12.21
C ASP A 94 -1.84 -0.80 -10.91
N PHE A 95 -2.49 0.36 -11.00
CA PHE A 95 -3.08 1.09 -9.85
C PHE A 95 -4.13 0.29 -9.05
N ALA A 96 -4.77 -0.69 -9.69
CA ALA A 96 -5.75 -1.60 -9.07
C ALA A 96 -5.11 -2.90 -8.56
N PHE A 97 -3.79 -3.02 -8.60
CA PHE A 97 -3.07 -4.21 -8.15
C PHE A 97 -3.03 -4.27 -6.63
N GLY A 98 -3.67 -5.30 -6.07
CA GLY A 98 -3.66 -5.57 -4.64
C GLY A 98 -2.23 -5.92 -4.20
N SER A 99 -1.73 -5.26 -3.17
CA SER A 99 -0.40 -5.55 -2.58
C SER A 99 -0.55 -6.25 -1.22
N LEU A 100 0.48 -6.28 -0.34
CA LEU A 100 0.39 -6.54 1.14
C LEU A 100 0.86 -5.32 2.04
N LEU A 101 0.51 -5.17 3.34
CA LEU A 101 0.59 -4.03 4.33
C LEU A 101 0.87 -4.65 5.67
N ARG A 102 1.18 -3.80 6.63
CA ARG A 102 1.29 -4.16 8.03
C ARG A 102 0.36 -3.25 8.81
N ILE A 103 -0.56 -3.77 9.63
CA ILE A 103 -1.42 -2.92 10.49
C ILE A 103 -0.56 -2.08 11.44
N ASN A 104 0.53 -2.66 11.92
CA ASN A 104 1.53 -2.05 12.76
C ASN A 104 2.87 -2.02 11.99
N THR A 105 3.49 -0.85 11.86
CA THR A 105 4.77 -0.73 11.14
C THR A 105 5.90 -1.53 11.79
N HIS A 106 5.81 -1.80 13.09
CA HIS A 106 6.84 -2.52 13.86
C HIS A 106 6.76 -4.05 13.76
N GLU A 107 5.69 -4.57 13.15
CA GLU A 107 5.48 -6.01 12.99
C GLU A 107 5.95 -6.47 11.59
N GLY A 108 6.26 -7.77 11.47
CA GLY A 108 6.64 -8.37 10.19
C GLY A 108 5.45 -8.42 9.21
N TYR A 109 5.73 -8.71 7.94
CA TYR A 109 4.66 -9.04 6.99
C TYR A 109 4.00 -10.37 7.38
N GLU A 110 2.75 -10.33 7.79
CA GLU A 110 1.89 -11.51 7.94
C GLU A 110 0.88 -11.58 6.78
N GLU A 111 0.19 -12.72 6.65
CA GLU A 111 -0.68 -13.11 5.52
C GLU A 111 -1.86 -12.16 5.23
N LYS A 112 -2.02 -11.11 6.02
CA LYS A 112 -3.08 -10.11 5.88
C LYS A 112 -2.46 -8.73 5.77
N ASN A 113 -3.27 -7.84 5.18
CA ASN A 113 -3.11 -6.39 5.06
C ASN A 113 -2.44 -6.01 3.73
N SER A 114 -2.90 -4.94 3.03
CA SER A 114 -2.17 -4.03 2.10
C SER A 114 -2.72 -2.64 1.88
N MET A 115 -1.82 -1.64 1.79
CA MET A 115 -1.81 -0.33 1.11
C MET A 115 -1.06 0.75 1.93
N PHE A 116 -0.14 1.48 1.29
CA PHE A 116 0.59 2.71 1.75
C PHE A 116 1.97 2.60 2.43
N GLU A 117 2.94 2.01 1.74
CA GLU A 117 4.36 2.10 2.13
C GLU A 117 5.02 3.45 1.77
N ILE A 118 4.45 4.25 0.84
CA ILE A 118 4.99 5.59 0.48
C ILE A 118 4.93 6.53 1.69
N ALA A 119 3.79 6.61 2.39
CA ALA A 119 3.63 7.48 3.56
C ALA A 119 4.58 7.06 4.69
N ARG A 120 4.70 5.75 4.95
CA ARG A 120 5.60 5.19 5.97
C ARG A 120 7.07 5.42 5.66
N ASN A 121 7.47 5.34 4.39
CA ASN A 121 8.81 5.74 3.95
C ASN A 121 9.08 7.22 4.19
N ARG A 122 8.10 8.08 3.90
CA ARG A 122 8.24 9.54 4.06
C ARG A 122 8.30 9.98 5.51
N GLU A 123 7.51 9.32 6.35
CA GLU A 123 7.40 9.66 7.77
C GLU A 123 8.43 8.92 8.63
N GLY A 124 9.18 7.99 8.03
CA GLY A 124 10.34 7.35 8.63
C GLY A 124 10.04 6.12 9.47
N PHE A 125 8.77 5.70 9.55
CA PHE A 125 8.35 4.48 10.24
C PHE A 125 8.97 3.20 9.66
N ASN A 126 9.48 3.26 8.42
CA ASN A 126 10.17 2.14 7.79
C ASN A 126 11.70 2.15 7.96
N ASN A 127 12.27 3.18 8.59
CA ASN A 127 13.73 3.30 8.71
C ASN A 127 14.34 2.32 9.71
N GLU A 128 13.55 1.86 10.68
CA GLU A 128 13.98 0.91 11.73
C GLU A 128 14.44 -0.45 11.19
N PHE A 129 13.98 -0.82 9.99
CA PHE A 129 14.32 -2.10 9.35
C PHE A 129 15.62 -2.06 8.56
N SER A 130 16.19 -0.87 8.32
CA SER A 130 17.43 -0.75 7.56
C SER A 130 18.64 -1.07 8.44
N SER A 131 19.51 -1.95 7.95
CA SER A 131 20.72 -2.38 8.66
C SER A 131 21.81 -1.29 8.74
N LYS A 132 21.57 -0.10 8.18
CA LYS A 132 22.49 1.03 8.21
C LYS A 132 21.94 2.14 9.11
N ASN A 133 22.40 2.13 10.36
CA ASN A 133 22.39 3.29 11.26
C ASN A 133 23.21 4.44 10.66
#